data_AF-Q0RC70-F1
#
_entry.id   AF-Q0RC70-F1
#
_cell.length_a   1.000
_cell.length_b   1.000
_cell.length_c   1.000
_cell.angle_alpha   90.00
_cell.angle_beta   90.00
_cell.angle_gamma   90.00
#
_symmetry.space_group_name_H-M   'P 1'
#
loop_
_entity.id
_entity.type
_entity.pdbx_description
1 polymer ?
#
loop_
_entity_poly.entity_id
_entity_poly.type
_entity_poly.pdbx_seq_one_letter_code
_entity_poly.pdbx_strand_id
1 'polypeptide(L)' 'MPTACRALGLGRTLGYELARRGEFPCPVLRVGRRYVVPTAGVHALLGLGSATRPHGSAAVDGGVEPTQGA' A
#
# COMPACT_ATOMS: atom_id res chain seq x y z
N MET A 1 6.88 0.61 -11.33
CA MET A 1 5.85 0.82 -10.29
C MET A 1 4.55 1.33 -10.90
N PRO A 2 3.88 0.53 -11.73
CA PRO A 2 2.77 1.03 -12.55
C PRO A 2 1.57 1.51 -11.73
N THR A 3 1.21 0.82 -10.64
CA THR A 3 0.06 1.17 -9.79
C THR A 3 0.23 2.52 -9.09
N ALA A 4 1.38 2.76 -8.46
CA ALA A 4 1.68 4.04 -7.80
C ALA A 4 1.77 5.19 -8.81
N CYS A 5 2.41 4.97 -9.98
CA CYS A 5 2.48 6.00 -11.02
C CYS A 5 1.07 6.40 -11.49
N ARG A 6 0.19 5.42 -11.72
CA ARG A 6 -1.20 5.67 -12.14
C ARG A 6 -2.01 6.42 -11.07
N ALA A 7 -1.85 6.06 -9.80
CA ALA A 7 -2.50 6.75 -8.68
C ALA A 7 -2.08 8.23 -8.58
N LEU A 8 -0.88 8.56 -9.06
CA LEU A 8 -0.30 9.90 -9.01
C LEU A 8 -0.36 10.65 -10.35
N GLY A 9 -0.98 10.08 -11.38
CA GLY A 9 -1.00 10.67 -12.72
C GLY A 9 0.36 10.70 -13.45
N LEU A 10 1.35 9.95 -12.97
CA LEU A 10 2.70 9.90 -13.55
C LEU A 10 2.80 8.83 -14.65
N GLY A 11 3.51 9.17 -15.73
CA GLY A 11 3.92 8.20 -16.74
C GLY A 11 4.92 7.17 -16.18
N ARG A 12 4.97 5.97 -16.79
CA ARG A 12 5.86 4.87 -16.36
C ARG A 12 7.33 5.30 -16.32
N THR A 13 7.79 6.00 -17.36
CA THR A 13 9.19 6.45 -17.50
C THR A 13 9.55 7.45 -16.42
N LEU A 14 8.74 8.50 -16.25
CA LEU A 14 8.94 9.54 -15.25
C LEU A 14 8.94 8.96 -13.83
N GLY A 15 8.01 8.05 -13.52
CA GLY A 15 7.95 7.41 -12.21
C GLY A 15 9.19 6.57 -11.88
N TYR A 16 9.77 5.87 -12.86
CA TYR A 16 11.04 5.16 -12.65
C TYR A 16 12.24 6.11 -12.53
N GLU A 17 12.22 7.23 -13.23
CA GLU A 17 13.29 8.22 -13.15
C GLU A 17 13.32 8.91 -11.79
N LEU A 18 12.17 9.38 -11.30
CA LEU A 18 12.02 9.93 -9.96
C LEU A 18 12.39 8.90 -8.88
N ALA A 19 12.00 7.64 -9.05
CA ALA A 19 12.39 6.57 -8.12
C ALA A 19 13.90 6.29 -8.11
N ARG A 20 14.60 6.45 -9.24
CA ARG A 20 16.07 6.34 -9.29
C ARG A 20 16.76 7.54 -8.65
N ARG A 21 16.19 8.73 -8.79
CA ARG A 21 16.70 9.99 -8.22
C ARG A 21 16.36 10.18 -6.74
N GLY A 22 15.43 9.39 -6.20
CA GLY A 22 14.93 9.56 -4.84
C GLY A 22 13.93 10.72 -4.70
N GLU A 23 13.44 11.26 -5.81
CA GLU A 23 12.54 12.43 -5.89
C GLU A 23 11.07 12.03 -6.07
N PHE A 24 10.74 10.76 -5.85
CA PHE A 24 9.37 10.31 -5.96
C PHE A 24 8.53 10.92 -4.82
N PRO A 25 7.30 11.41 -5.07
CA PRO A 25 6.50 12.11 -4.07
C PRO A 25 5.98 11.21 -2.94
N CYS A 26 6.19 9.89 -3.04
CA CYS A 26 5.94 8.92 -1.98
C CYS A 26 7.25 8.20 -1.61
N PRO A 27 7.36 7.65 -0.39
CA PRO A 27 8.47 6.78 -0.02
C PRO A 27 8.63 5.61 -1.01
N VAL A 28 9.85 5.39 -1.50
CA VAL A 28 10.18 4.26 -2.37
C VAL A 28 11.17 3.36 -1.64
N LEU A 29 10.78 2.11 -1.46
CA LEU A 29 11.63 1.05 -0.90
C LEU A 29 12.31 0.29 -2.03
N ARG A 30 13.57 -0.09 -1.83
CA ARG A 30 14.29 -0.99 -2.74
C ARG A 30 14.30 -2.39 -2.14
N VAL A 31 13.50 -3.29 -2.71
CA VAL A 31 13.44 -4.69 -2.30
C VAL A 31 14.16 -5.52 -3.36
N GLY A 32 15.43 -5.83 -3.08
CA GLY A 32 16.33 -6.45 -4.04
C GLY A 32 16.45 -5.63 -5.33
N ARG A 33 16.03 -6.23 -6.46
CA ARG A 33 16.08 -5.58 -7.79
C ARG A 33 14.82 -4.77 -8.12
N ARG A 34 13.82 -4.75 -7.24
CA ARG A 34 12.52 -4.11 -7.49
C ARG A 34 12.36 -2.85 -6.63
N TYR A 35 11.81 -1.81 -7.24
CA TYR A 35 11.29 -0.68 -6.46
C TYR A 35 9.94 -1.12 -5.87
N VAL A 36 9.60 -0.71 -4.66
CA VAL A 36 8.34 -0.98 -3.98
C VAL A 36 7.84 0.34 -3.42
N VAL A 37 6.61 0.73 -3.73
CA VAL A 37 5.99 1.95 -3.17
C VAL A 37 4.95 1.46 -2.16
N PRO A 38 5.12 1.72 -0.86
CA PRO A 38 4.12 1.37 0.13
C PRO A 38 2.81 2.06 -0.17
N THR A 39 1.71 1.30 -0.12
CA THR A 39 0.36 1.84 -0.34
C THR A 39 0.03 2.93 0.68
N ALA A 40 0.54 2.81 1.92
CA ALA A 40 0.38 3.83 2.95
C ALA A 40 0.93 5.21 2.54
N GLY A 41 2.07 5.26 1.85
CA GLY A 41 2.65 6.51 1.37
C GLY A 41 1.84 7.16 0.23
N VAL A 42 1.19 6.34 -0.60
CA VAL A 42 0.27 6.82 -1.63
C VAL A 42 -1.03 7.34 -1.00
N HIS A 43 -1.57 6.63 -0.01
CA HIS A 43 -2.79 7.05 0.69
C HIS A 43 -2.58 8.36 1.46
N ALA A 44 -1.46 8.49 2.18
CA ALA A 44 -1.11 9.72 2.88
C ALA A 44 -1.02 10.93 1.94
N LEU A 45 -0.40 10.77 0.76
CA LEU A 45 -0.32 11.82 -0.24
C LEU A 45 -1.69 12.21 -0.81
N LEU A 46 -2.61 11.25 -0.91
CA LEU A 46 -3.98 11.48 -1.36
C LEU A 46 -4.92 12.00 -0.26
N GLY A 47 -4.41 12.25 0.97
CA GLY A 47 -5.22 12.66 2.12
C GLY A 47 -6.12 11.55 2.67
N LEU A 48 -5.94 10.32 2.21
CA LEU A 48 -6.65 9.15 2.68
C LEU A 48 -5.88 8.62 3.88
N GLY A 49 -6.38 8.85 5.10
CA GLY A 49 -5.75 8.32 6.31
C GLY A 49 -5.44 6.83 6.16
N SER A 50 -4.18 6.44 6.31
CA SER A 50 -3.80 5.04 6.18
C SER A 50 -4.23 4.29 7.44
N ALA A 51 -5.41 3.69 7.41
CA ALA A 51 -5.70 2.57 8.31
C ALA A 51 -4.73 1.45 7.92
N THR A 52 -3.60 1.37 8.62
CA THR A 52 -2.68 0.24 8.49
C THR A 52 -3.43 -0.99 9.01
N ARG A 53 -4.16 -1.67 8.12
CA ARG A 53 -4.68 -2.99 8.44
C ARG A 53 -3.47 -3.91 8.32
N PRO A 54 -2.95 -4.48 9.42
CA PRO A 54 -1.87 -5.44 9.31
C PRO A 54 -2.33 -6.54 8.35
N HIS A 55 -1.58 -6.76 7.28
CA HIS A 55 -1.88 -7.79 6.27
C HIS A 55 -1.50 -9.16 6.83
N GLY A 56 -2.20 -9.56 7.89
CA GLY A 56 -2.23 -10.89 8.46
C GLY A 56 -3.69 -11.34 8.52
N SER A 57 -4.34 -11.46 7.36
CA SER A 57 -5.65 -12.10 7.28
C SER A 57 -5.48 -13.60 7.13
N ALA A 58 -4.96 -14.22 8.20
CA ALA A 58 -5.08 -15.63 8.48
C ALA A 58 -5.34 -15.79 9.99
N ALA A 59 -6.53 -15.36 10.40
CA ALA A 59 -7.18 -15.83 11.62
C ALA A 59 -8.68 -15.63 11.40
N VAL A 60 -9.30 -16.68 10.88
CA VAL A 60 -10.72 -16.91 11.07
C VAL A 60 -10.90 -17.15 12.57
N ASP A 61 -11.37 -16.15 13.31
CA ASP A 61 -11.93 -16.44 14.64
C ASP A 61 -13.39 -16.82 14.42
N GLY A 62 -13.58 -18.11 14.13
CA GLY A 62 -14.88 -18.73 14.25
C GLY A 62 -15.22 -18.79 15.73
N GLY A 63 -15.92 -17.78 16.22
CA GLY A 63 -16.61 -17.79 17.50
C GLY A 63 -18.09 -18.06 17.28
N VAL A 64 -18.51 -19.27 17.60
CA VAL A 64 -19.90 -19.79 17.57
C VAL A 64 -20.88 -18.86 18.32
N GLU A 65 -22.06 -18.62 17.75
CA GLU A 65 -23.21 -18.09 18.49
C GLU A 65 -23.57 -19.07 19.62
N PRO A 66 -23.61 -18.66 20.90
CA PRO A 66 -24.18 -19.50 21.93
C PRO A 66 -25.70 -19.58 21.72
N THR A 67 -26.21 -20.79 21.46
CA THR A 67 -27.63 -21.12 21.58
C THR A 67 -28.14 -20.65 22.95
N GLN A 68 -28.86 -19.52 22.98
CA GLN A 68 -29.67 -19.15 24.14
C GLN A 68 -30.96 -19.97 24.10
N GLY A 69 -31.11 -20.85 25.08
CA GLY A 69 -32.33 -21.62 25.30
C GLY A 69 -33.50 -20.76 25.76
N ALA A 70 -34.69 -21.20 25.38
CA ALA A 70 -35.93 -21.14 26.15
C ALA A 70 -36.80 -22.32 25.70
#